data_AF-A0A626FHT3-F1
#
_entry.id   AF-A0A626FHT3-F1
#
_cell.length_a   1.000
_cell.length_b   1.000
_cell.length_c   1.000
_cell.angle_alpha   90.00
_cell.angle_beta   90.00
_cell.angle_gamma   90.00
#
_symmetry.space_group_name_H-M   'P 1'
#
loop_
_entity.id
_entity.type
_entity.pdbx_description
1 polymer ?
#
loop_
_entity_poly.entity_id
_entity_poly.type
_entity_poly.pdbx_seq_one_letter_code
_entity_poly.pdbx_strand_id
1 'polypeptide(L)'
;MPLARYLCIFINVGLGEGSALPIGVPVPWPSATPPTGWLKCNGAAFSAEEYPELAKAYPNNKLPDLRGEFIRGWDDGRGIDAGRGILSAQGDAIRNIVGHISFVRCGPESSDRADGAFRYDSNWSTKIKSTDLADNWGSVVSFDASRVVPTAPENRPRSIAFNFIVRAA
;
A
#
# COMPACT_ATOMS: atom_id res chain seq x y z
N MET A 1 -19.19 32.02 43.49
CA MET A 1 -18.01 31.59 42.69
C MET A 1 -17.80 30.09 42.88
N PRO A 2 -17.96 29.26 41.83
CA PRO A 2 -17.39 27.91 41.84
C PRO A 2 -16.75 27.52 40.49
N LEU A 3 -15.92 28.40 39.90
CA LEU A 3 -15.19 28.09 38.65
C LEU A 3 -13.86 27.36 38.88
N ALA A 4 -13.36 27.31 40.12
CA ALA A 4 -12.04 26.74 40.41
C ALA A 4 -12.02 25.20 40.52
N ARG A 5 -13.17 24.53 40.68
CA ARG A 5 -13.21 23.07 40.88
C ARG A 5 -13.26 22.25 39.59
N TYR A 6 -13.72 22.82 38.47
CA TYR A 6 -13.74 22.11 37.19
C TYR A 6 -12.38 22.12 36.47
N LEU A 7 -11.52 23.11 36.74
CA LEU A 7 -10.20 23.19 36.12
C LEU A 7 -9.23 22.10 36.62
N CYS A 8 -9.42 21.60 37.84
CA CYS A 8 -8.54 20.59 38.44
C CYS A 8 -8.76 19.16 37.92
N ILE A 9 -9.93 18.85 37.32
CA ILE A 9 -10.22 17.50 36.83
C ILE A 9 -9.44 17.18 35.54
N PHE A 10 -9.26 18.15 34.64
CA PHE A 10 -8.56 17.93 33.38
C PHE A 10 -7.05 17.69 33.54
N ILE A 11 -6.46 18.19 34.63
CA ILE A 11 -5.01 18.03 34.92
C ILE A 11 -4.70 16.59 35.39
N ASN A 12 -5.62 15.92 36.10
CA ASN A 12 -5.37 14.60 36.69
C ASN A 12 -5.73 13.39 35.79
N VAL A 13 -6.26 13.62 34.59
CA VAL A 13 -6.51 12.56 33.58
C VAL A 13 -5.62 12.69 32.34
N GLY A 14 -4.60 13.57 32.37
CA GLY A 14 -3.66 13.73 31.26
C GLY A 14 -4.30 14.29 29.97
N LEU A 15 -5.40 15.04 30.10
CA LEU A 15 -6.13 15.65 28.98
C LEU A 15 -5.93 17.17 28.88
N GLY A 16 -4.91 17.72 29.56
CA GLY A 16 -4.46 19.12 29.36
C GLY A 16 -3.64 19.29 28.07
N GLU A 17 -2.86 20.38 27.97
CA GLU A 17 -1.94 20.69 26.84
C GLU A 17 -0.91 19.58 26.48
N GLY A 18 -0.93 18.46 27.21
CA GLY A 18 -0.26 17.21 26.90
C GLY A 18 -1.24 16.03 26.85
N SER A 19 -2.29 16.10 26.03
CA SER A 19 -2.99 14.88 25.57
C SER A 19 -1.96 13.87 25.09
N ALA A 20 -2.11 12.60 25.48
CA ALA A 20 -1.17 11.53 25.12
C ALA A 20 -0.95 11.39 23.59
N LEU A 21 -1.82 11.97 22.77
CA LEU A 21 -1.70 12.03 21.31
C LEU A 21 -1.32 13.44 20.86
N PRO A 22 -0.10 13.65 20.32
CA PRO A 22 0.31 14.94 19.76
C PRO A 22 -0.63 15.44 18.65
N ILE A 23 -0.75 16.76 18.53
CA ILE A 23 -1.52 17.39 17.44
C ILE A 23 -0.92 16.98 16.10
N GLY A 24 -1.79 16.68 15.13
CA GLY A 24 -1.37 16.28 13.79
C GLY A 24 -1.01 14.81 13.60
N VAL A 25 -1.03 13.96 14.63
CA VAL A 25 -0.81 12.51 14.44
C VAL A 25 -2.07 11.86 13.83
N PRO A 26 -1.98 11.22 12.66
CA PRO A 26 -3.10 10.49 12.09
C PRO A 26 -3.41 9.24 12.92
N VAL A 27 -4.67 9.07 13.32
CA VAL A 27 -5.15 7.89 14.04
C VAL A 27 -6.31 7.22 13.31
N PRO A 28 -6.38 5.87 13.30
CA PRO A 28 -7.55 5.16 12.80
C PRO A 28 -8.79 5.44 13.67
N TRP A 29 -9.90 5.77 13.02
CA TRP A 29 -11.19 6.07 13.63
C TRP A 29 -12.30 5.21 13.01
N PRO A 30 -13.13 4.52 13.82
CA PRO A 30 -14.08 3.52 13.32
C PRO A 30 -15.32 4.10 12.64
N SER A 31 -15.52 5.42 12.64
CA SER A 31 -16.71 6.07 12.08
C SER A 31 -16.38 7.03 10.94
N ALA A 32 -17.34 7.23 10.04
CA ALA A 32 -17.25 8.24 8.99
C ALA A 32 -17.23 9.67 9.55
N THR A 33 -17.78 9.91 10.74
CA THR A 33 -17.82 11.25 11.35
C THR A 33 -16.79 11.33 12.48
N PRO A 34 -15.78 12.23 12.38
CA PRO A 34 -14.83 12.45 13.46
C PRO A 34 -15.52 13.09 14.68
N PRO A 35 -14.98 12.91 15.90
CA PRO A 35 -15.39 13.71 17.05
C PRO A 35 -15.12 15.20 16.83
N THR A 36 -15.80 16.06 17.59
CA THR A 36 -15.51 17.50 17.62
C THR A 36 -14.04 17.74 17.98
N GLY A 37 -13.37 18.67 17.28
CA GLY A 37 -11.94 18.96 17.46
C GLY A 37 -11.00 18.07 16.64
N TRP A 38 -11.54 17.18 15.82
CA TRP A 38 -10.75 16.31 14.93
C TRP A 38 -11.10 16.56 13.46
N LEU A 39 -10.08 16.48 12.61
CA LEU A 39 -10.20 16.66 11.17
C LEU A 39 -9.85 15.37 10.42
N LYS A 40 -10.49 15.13 9.27
CA LYS A 40 -10.19 13.97 8.42
C LYS A 40 -8.92 14.20 7.61
N CYS A 41 -8.10 13.17 7.46
CA CYS A 41 -7.01 13.13 6.49
C CYS A 41 -7.53 12.83 5.08
N ASN A 42 -8.30 13.75 4.50
CA ASN A 42 -8.95 13.61 3.20
C ASN A 42 -8.42 14.63 2.16
N GLY A 43 -7.23 15.18 2.37
CA GLY A 43 -6.68 16.20 1.49
C GLY A 43 -7.25 17.61 1.70
N ALA A 44 -8.10 17.84 2.71
CA ALA A 44 -8.66 19.17 2.95
C ALA A 44 -7.62 20.18 3.46
N ALA A 45 -7.79 21.44 3.06
CA ALA A 45 -7.10 22.57 3.67
C ALA A 45 -7.72 22.92 5.04
N PHE A 46 -6.95 23.59 5.90
CA PHE A 46 -7.39 24.07 7.20
C PHE A 46 -6.87 25.50 7.45
N SER A 47 -7.49 26.23 8.39
CA SER A 47 -7.03 27.56 8.79
C SER A 47 -5.91 27.46 9.83
N ALA A 48 -4.79 28.15 9.57
CA ALA A 48 -3.69 28.24 10.54
C ALA A 48 -4.05 29.15 11.72
N GLU A 49 -4.99 30.08 11.54
CA GLU A 49 -5.53 30.93 12.59
C GLU A 49 -6.39 30.12 13.57
N GLU A 50 -7.21 29.21 13.06
CA GLU A 50 -8.05 28.32 13.87
C GLU A 50 -7.23 27.18 14.51
N TYR A 51 -6.25 26.63 13.77
CA TYR A 51 -5.45 25.47 14.19
C TYR A 51 -3.93 25.74 14.08
N PRO A 52 -3.37 26.64 14.90
CA PRO A 52 -1.97 27.06 14.80
C PRO A 52 -0.96 25.94 15.10
N GLU A 53 -1.26 25.06 16.06
CA GLU A 53 -0.39 23.92 16.36
C GLU A 53 -0.42 22.86 15.24
N LEU A 54 -1.57 22.71 14.57
CA LEU A 54 -1.67 21.83 13.40
C LEU A 54 -0.88 22.40 12.21
N ALA A 55 -0.85 23.72 12.05
CA ALA A 55 -0.04 24.40 11.03
C ALA A 55 1.47 24.19 11.25
N LYS A 56 1.93 24.06 12.50
CA LYS A 56 3.32 23.68 12.78
C LYS A 56 3.63 22.25 12.32
N ALA A 57 2.68 21.32 12.47
CA ALA A 57 2.83 19.93 12.01
C ALA A 57 2.67 19.79 10.49
N TYR A 58 1.79 20.58 9.88
CA TYR A 58 1.51 20.58 8.44
C TYR A 58 1.63 22.01 7.86
N PRO A 59 2.85 22.48 7.53
CA PRO A 59 3.11 23.88 7.13
C PRO A 59 2.41 24.35 5.85
N ASN A 60 1.93 23.42 5.02
CA ASN A 60 1.17 23.73 3.82
C ASN A 60 -0.33 23.96 4.09
N ASN A 61 -0.74 23.97 5.37
CA ASN A 61 -2.13 24.15 5.81
C ASN A 61 -3.11 23.18 5.13
N LYS A 62 -2.63 21.97 4.83
CA LYS A 62 -3.37 20.92 4.13
C LYS A 62 -3.01 19.58 4.72
N LEU A 63 -4.02 18.78 5.04
CA LEU A 63 -3.83 17.42 5.50
C LEU A 63 -3.51 16.49 4.32
N PRO A 64 -2.76 15.40 4.53
CA PRO A 64 -2.62 14.36 3.53
C PRO A 64 -3.98 13.74 3.22
N ASP A 65 -4.13 13.22 2.01
CA ASP A 65 -5.24 12.34 1.66
C ASP A 65 -4.80 10.90 1.92
N LEU A 66 -5.28 10.31 3.02
CA LEU A 66 -4.89 8.95 3.46
C LEU A 66 -5.95 7.91 3.10
N ARG A 67 -6.93 8.27 2.27
CA ARG A 67 -7.98 7.34 1.85
C ARG A 67 -7.40 6.29 0.90
N GLY A 68 -7.34 5.05 1.37
CA GLY A 68 -6.75 3.93 0.60
C GLY A 68 -5.24 3.79 0.77
N GLU A 69 -4.60 4.67 1.55
CA GLU A 69 -3.15 4.70 1.70
C GLU A 69 -2.67 3.90 2.92
N PHE A 70 -1.46 3.34 2.80
CA PHE A 70 -0.73 2.78 3.93
C PHE A 70 0.33 3.77 4.41
N ILE A 71 0.41 3.99 5.72
CA ILE A 71 1.46 4.82 6.32
C ILE A 71 2.72 3.96 6.51
N ARG A 72 3.86 4.39 5.94
CA ARG A 72 5.18 3.78 6.18
C ARG A 72 6.09 4.72 6.97
N GLY A 73 7.04 4.13 7.69
CA GLY A 73 8.11 4.90 8.33
C GLY A 73 8.98 5.60 7.28
N TRP A 74 9.29 6.87 7.53
CA TRP A 74 10.26 7.61 6.72
C TRP A 74 11.66 7.01 6.89
N ASP A 75 12.42 6.92 5.80
CA ASP A 75 13.73 6.26 5.79
C ASP A 75 14.77 6.96 6.66
N ASP A 76 14.71 8.29 6.75
CA ASP A 76 15.63 9.14 7.51
C ASP A 76 17.12 8.75 7.34
N GLY A 77 17.51 8.44 6.10
CA GLY A 77 18.89 8.10 5.75
C GLY A 77 19.33 6.65 6.01
N ARG A 78 18.42 5.75 6.39
CA ARG A 78 18.73 4.31 6.57
C ARG A 78 19.08 3.61 5.26
N GLY A 79 18.63 4.12 4.11
CA GLY A 79 18.93 3.61 2.78
C GLY A 79 17.99 2.51 2.27
N ILE A 80 16.90 2.21 2.98
CA ILE A 80 15.90 1.22 2.56
C ILE A 80 14.89 1.83 1.58
N ASP A 81 14.52 3.09 1.81
CA ASP A 81 13.59 3.86 1.00
C ASP A 81 14.20 5.24 0.66
N ALA A 82 15.41 5.17 0.09
CA ALA A 82 16.25 6.33 -0.20
C ALA A 82 15.60 7.31 -1.18
N GLY A 83 15.85 8.60 -0.96
CA GLY A 83 15.36 9.68 -1.83
C GLY A 83 13.90 10.08 -1.61
N ARG A 84 13.18 9.49 -0.66
CA ARG A 84 11.80 9.90 -0.33
C ARG A 84 11.76 11.01 0.72
N GLY A 85 10.88 11.98 0.49
CA GLY A 85 10.55 13.02 1.48
C GLY A 85 9.40 12.61 2.40
N ILE A 86 9.36 13.19 3.60
CA ILE A 86 8.20 13.11 4.51
C ILE A 86 6.91 13.50 3.76
N LEU A 87 5.82 12.74 3.98
CA LEU A 87 4.50 12.93 3.36
C LEU A 87 4.44 12.76 1.83
N SER A 88 5.48 12.24 1.18
CA SER A 88 5.44 11.93 -0.25
C SER A 88 4.63 10.65 -0.55
N ALA A 89 3.84 10.65 -1.64
CA ALA A 89 3.04 9.51 -2.09
C ALA A 89 3.84 8.53 -2.96
N GLN A 90 3.61 7.22 -2.79
CA GLN A 90 4.27 6.14 -3.55
C GLN A 90 3.17 5.26 -4.14
N GLY A 91 3.29 4.92 -5.42
CA GLY A 91 2.45 3.87 -6.00
C GLY A 91 2.80 2.50 -5.43
N ASP A 92 1.89 1.54 -5.60
CA ASP A 92 2.17 0.16 -5.29
C ASP A 92 3.24 -0.42 -6.23
N ALA A 93 4.02 -1.36 -5.71
CA ALA A 93 4.97 -2.11 -6.49
C ALA A 93 5.14 -3.50 -5.87
N ILE A 94 5.25 -4.51 -6.72
CA ILE A 94 5.78 -5.81 -6.34
C ILE A 94 7.26 -5.87 -6.66
N ARG A 95 8.00 -6.74 -5.98
CA ARG A 95 9.38 -7.03 -6.36
C ARG A 95 9.41 -7.63 -7.76
N ASN A 96 10.49 -7.39 -8.49
CA ASN A 96 10.68 -7.98 -9.81
C ASN A 96 10.55 -9.52 -9.73
N ILE A 97 9.73 -10.09 -10.60
CA ILE A 97 9.56 -11.53 -10.75
C ILE A 97 10.26 -11.93 -12.04
N VAL A 98 11.34 -12.70 -11.94
CA VAL A 98 12.10 -13.18 -13.09
C VAL A 98 11.97 -14.69 -13.17
N GLY A 99 11.69 -15.20 -14.37
CA GLY A 99 11.72 -16.61 -14.69
C GLY A 99 12.18 -16.79 -16.14
N HIS A 100 12.84 -17.91 -16.41
CA HIS A 100 13.25 -18.28 -17.77
C HIS A 100 12.54 -19.55 -18.16
N ILE A 101 11.83 -19.52 -19.27
CA ILE A 101 11.35 -20.73 -19.95
C ILE A 101 12.29 -20.97 -21.12
N SER A 102 13.01 -22.09 -21.11
CA SER A 102 13.86 -22.51 -22.22
C SER A 102 13.44 -23.91 -22.65
N PHE A 103 13.03 -24.07 -23.91
CA PHE A 103 12.83 -25.38 -24.51
C PHE A 103 13.35 -25.41 -25.95
N VAL A 104 14.15 -26.45 -26.24
CA VAL A 104 14.42 -26.94 -27.60
C VAL A 104 14.24 -28.44 -27.52
N ARG A 105 13.18 -28.99 -28.12
CA ARG A 105 12.92 -30.43 -28.13
C ARG A 105 12.82 -30.94 -29.56
N CYS A 106 13.41 -32.10 -29.83
CA CYS A 106 13.25 -32.88 -31.06
C CYS A 106 13.13 -34.36 -30.66
N GLY A 107 12.05 -35.04 -31.04
CA GLY A 107 11.82 -36.46 -30.74
C GLY A 107 10.43 -36.77 -30.18
N PRO A 108 10.00 -38.05 -30.21
CA PRO A 108 8.65 -38.43 -29.83
C PRO A 108 8.44 -38.21 -28.32
N GLU A 109 7.33 -37.53 -28.02
CA GLU A 109 6.53 -37.62 -26.81
C GLU A 109 7.25 -37.58 -25.45
N SER A 110 7.35 -36.37 -24.91
CA SER A 110 7.16 -36.16 -23.48
C SER A 110 6.55 -34.77 -23.35
N SER A 111 5.24 -34.73 -23.08
CA SER A 111 4.43 -33.53 -22.89
C SER A 111 5.17 -32.48 -22.06
N ASP A 112 5.24 -31.24 -22.54
CA ASP A 112 5.79 -30.14 -21.77
C ASP A 112 5.10 -30.07 -20.41
N ARG A 113 5.88 -30.18 -19.34
CA ARG A 113 5.37 -30.14 -17.98
C ARG A 113 5.44 -28.72 -17.48
N ALA A 114 4.28 -28.12 -17.24
CA ALA A 114 4.13 -26.85 -16.54
C ALA A 114 3.37 -27.10 -15.23
N ASP A 115 3.84 -26.49 -14.14
CA ASP A 115 3.24 -26.61 -12.82
C ASP A 115 3.26 -25.25 -12.09
N GLY A 116 2.44 -25.12 -11.06
CA GLY A 116 2.29 -23.88 -10.30
C GLY A 116 1.74 -22.73 -11.15
N ALA A 117 2.40 -21.57 -11.11
CA ALA A 117 2.00 -20.38 -11.86
C ALA A 117 2.17 -20.54 -13.38
N PHE A 118 2.92 -21.54 -13.85
CA PHE A 118 3.02 -21.83 -15.27
C PHE A 118 1.97 -22.87 -15.65
N ARG A 119 1.32 -22.67 -16.80
CA ARG A 119 0.42 -23.66 -17.39
C ARG A 119 0.67 -23.80 -18.87
N TYR A 120 0.32 -24.96 -19.38
CA TYR A 120 0.31 -25.24 -20.80
C TYR A 120 -1.02 -24.76 -21.40
N ASP A 121 -0.96 -24.03 -22.51
CA ASP A 121 -2.14 -23.44 -23.17
C ASP A 121 -2.53 -24.19 -24.44
N SER A 122 -1.56 -24.42 -25.34
CA SER A 122 -1.80 -25.05 -26.64
C SER A 122 -0.49 -25.47 -27.33
N ASN A 123 -0.63 -26.25 -28.42
CA ASN A 123 0.45 -26.61 -29.33
C ASN A 123 0.17 -26.11 -30.74
N TRP A 124 1.23 -25.90 -31.51
CA TRP A 124 1.16 -25.58 -32.93
C TRP A 124 2.30 -26.28 -33.70
N SER A 125 2.11 -26.51 -35.00
CA SER A 125 3.15 -27.10 -35.86
C SER A 125 4.25 -26.08 -36.14
N THR A 126 5.52 -26.45 -35.91
CA THR A 126 6.67 -25.59 -36.13
C THR A 126 7.70 -26.25 -37.04
N LYS A 127 8.32 -25.46 -37.92
CA LYS A 127 9.37 -25.93 -38.83
C LYS A 127 10.74 -25.93 -38.16
N ILE A 128 10.89 -26.59 -37.01
CA ILE A 128 12.21 -26.90 -36.46
C ILE A 128 12.74 -28.12 -37.22
N LYS A 129 13.49 -27.86 -38.31
CA LYS A 129 13.99 -28.91 -39.21
C LYS A 129 15.21 -29.62 -38.61
N SER A 130 15.08 -30.93 -38.44
CA SER A 130 16.20 -31.88 -38.55
C SER A 130 16.14 -32.43 -39.99
N THR A 131 17.28 -32.69 -40.63
CA THR A 131 17.34 -33.17 -42.02
C THR A 131 16.59 -34.48 -42.25
N ASP A 132 16.32 -35.26 -41.19
CA ASP A 132 15.92 -36.66 -41.30
C ASP A 132 14.68 -37.04 -40.45
N LEU A 133 13.88 -36.08 -39.97
CA LEU A 133 12.68 -36.34 -39.14
C LEU A 133 11.44 -35.53 -39.58
N ALA A 134 10.25 -36.02 -39.24
CA ALA A 134 8.96 -35.34 -39.48
C ALA A 134 8.89 -33.95 -38.81
N ASP A 135 7.93 -33.11 -39.24
CA ASP A 135 7.68 -31.78 -38.65
C ASP A 135 7.60 -31.84 -37.12
N ASN A 136 8.17 -30.82 -36.46
CA ASN A 136 8.25 -30.74 -35.01
C ASN A 136 7.13 -29.85 -34.45
N TRP A 137 6.88 -29.89 -33.13
CA TRP A 137 5.81 -29.10 -32.50
C TRP A 137 6.37 -28.04 -31.55
N GLY A 138 5.69 -26.90 -31.50
CA GLY A 138 5.96 -25.81 -30.56
C GLY A 138 4.82 -25.69 -29.56
N SER A 139 5.14 -25.22 -28.36
CA SER A 139 4.22 -25.22 -27.22
C SER A 139 4.07 -23.81 -26.65
N VAL A 140 2.85 -23.46 -26.24
CA VAL A 140 2.56 -22.21 -25.54
C VAL A 140 2.48 -22.50 -24.05
N VAL A 141 3.39 -21.90 -23.29
CA VAL A 141 3.37 -21.91 -21.83
C VAL A 141 3.11 -20.50 -21.35
N SER A 142 2.03 -20.32 -20.59
CA SER A 142 1.61 -19.03 -20.05
C SER A 142 1.93 -18.94 -18.56
N PHE A 143 2.30 -17.74 -18.12
CA PHE A 143 2.38 -17.40 -16.71
C PHE A 143 1.03 -16.84 -16.25
N ASP A 144 0.48 -17.43 -15.19
CA ASP A 144 -0.73 -17.01 -14.52
C ASP A 144 -0.59 -17.20 -13.01
N ALA A 145 -0.32 -16.08 -12.31
CA ALA A 145 -0.15 -16.07 -10.86
C ALA A 145 -1.42 -16.52 -10.11
N SER A 146 -2.61 -16.35 -10.69
CA SER A 146 -3.88 -16.67 -10.03
C SER A 146 -4.03 -18.16 -9.68
N ARG A 147 -3.22 -19.01 -10.31
CA ARG A 147 -3.18 -20.46 -10.08
C ARG A 147 -2.60 -20.84 -8.72
N VAL A 148 -1.76 -20.00 -8.13
CA VAL A 148 -1.03 -20.29 -6.89
C VAL A 148 -1.22 -19.23 -5.81
N VAL A 149 -1.71 -18.04 -6.17
CA VAL A 149 -1.99 -16.95 -5.23
C VAL A 149 -3.27 -16.21 -5.62
N PRO A 150 -4.02 -15.61 -4.67
CA PRO A 150 -5.10 -14.68 -4.99
C PRO A 150 -4.57 -13.46 -5.75
N THR A 151 -5.28 -13.03 -6.80
CA THR A 151 -4.93 -11.86 -7.61
C THR A 151 -6.07 -10.85 -7.63
N ALA A 152 -5.71 -9.57 -7.82
CA ALA A 152 -6.61 -8.43 -7.97
C ALA A 152 -5.91 -7.36 -8.82
N PRO A 153 -6.60 -6.30 -9.28
CA PRO A 153 -5.98 -5.19 -10.01
C PRO A 153 -4.92 -4.39 -9.22
N GLU A 154 -4.89 -4.54 -7.89
CA GLU A 154 -3.98 -3.84 -6.96
C GLU A 154 -3.30 -4.86 -6.04
N ASN A 155 -2.01 -4.71 -5.78
CA ASN A 155 -1.32 -5.54 -4.78
C ASN A 155 -1.53 -4.97 -3.37
N ARG A 156 -2.26 -5.69 -2.51
CA ARG A 156 -2.55 -5.26 -1.15
C ARG A 156 -2.63 -6.41 -0.15
N PRO A 157 -2.18 -6.21 1.09
CA PRO A 157 -2.51 -7.12 2.18
C PRO A 157 -4.02 -7.07 2.49
N ARG A 158 -4.52 -8.06 3.22
CA ARG A 158 -5.85 -7.96 3.81
C ARG A 158 -5.90 -6.78 4.78
N SER A 159 -6.94 -5.96 4.70
CA SER A 159 -7.11 -4.77 5.53
C SER A 159 -8.57 -4.59 5.97
N ILE A 160 -8.78 -3.76 6.99
CA ILE A 160 -10.09 -3.25 7.41
C ILE A 160 -10.03 -1.73 7.27
N ALA A 161 -11.05 -1.15 6.64
CA ALA A 161 -11.09 0.30 6.41
C ALA A 161 -11.50 1.06 7.68
N PHE A 162 -10.62 1.96 8.12
CA PHE A 162 -10.88 2.98 9.14
C PHE A 162 -10.73 4.35 8.49
N ASN A 163 -11.39 5.36 9.05
CA ASN A 163 -11.11 6.75 8.70
C ASN A 163 -9.79 7.17 9.37
N PHE A 164 -8.97 7.99 8.71
CA PHE A 164 -7.83 8.62 9.37
C PHE A 164 -8.20 10.04 9.79
N ILE A 165 -7.96 10.34 11.07
CA ILE A 165 -8.27 11.66 11.65
C ILE A 165 -7.06 12.19 12.41
N VAL A 166 -6.91 13.51 12.47
CA VAL A 166 -5.92 14.21 13.30
C VAL A 166 -6.63 15.06 14.34
N ARG A 167 -6.02 15.16 15.52
CA ARG A 167 -6.42 16.16 16.50
C ARG A 167 -6.02 17.54 15.96
N ALA A 168 -6.96 18.48 15.95
CA ALA A 168 -6.74 19.82 15.41
C ALA A 168 -6.46 20.87 16.50
N ALA A 169 -6.95 20.64 17.72
CA ALA A 169 -6.68 21.41 18.94
C ALA A 169 -6.64 20.48 20.15
#